data_AF-A0A3Q8U1T4-F1
#
_entry.id   AF-A0A3Q8U1T4-F1
#
_cell.length_a   1.000
_cell.length_b   1.000
_cell.length_c   1.000
_cell.angle_alpha   90.00
_cell.angle_beta   90.00
_cell.angle_gamma   90.00
#
_symmetry.space_group_name_H-M   'P 1'
#
loop_
_entity.id
_entity.type
_entity.pdbx_description
1 polymer ?
#
loop_
_entity_poly.entity_id
_entity_poly.type
_entity_poly.pdbx_seq_one_letter_code
_entity_poly.pdbx_strand_id
1 'polypeptide(L)'
;MREEDSLSSRKKAIRNMIEAAFGREDAPNASSIVDSVCPEPLQIREYFSGRSWWVLTLKGFHDDYVGDSSACLTFMTPLGIDYYLPAYLLMATERYEEGDVLTQSLAYRLSLYISKDATYRLSLLSVEKQKAIASVLQFLWDEYEDEGAAEAIEIFWGKFLEN
;
A
#
# COMPACT_ATOMS: atom_id res chain seq x y z
N MET A 1 5.01 -10.19 -13.80
CA MET A 1 3.72 -10.72 -13.31
C MET A 1 3.94 -11.24 -11.89
N ARG A 2 3.04 -10.98 -10.94
CA ARG A 2 3.21 -11.48 -9.57
C ARG A 2 3.15 -13.01 -9.57
N GLU A 3 4.11 -13.65 -8.92
CA GLU A 3 4.15 -15.11 -8.83
C GLU A 3 3.10 -15.60 -7.80
N GLU A 4 2.35 -16.64 -8.16
CA GLU A 4 1.26 -17.21 -7.35
C GLU A 4 1.64 -18.54 -6.66
N ASP A 5 2.52 -19.31 -7.28
CA ASP A 5 2.75 -20.71 -6.88
C ASP A 5 3.58 -20.87 -5.59
N SER A 6 4.26 -19.82 -5.14
CA SER A 6 5.12 -19.83 -3.95
C SER A 6 4.47 -19.29 -2.67
N LEU A 7 3.23 -18.78 -2.73
CA LEU A 7 2.58 -18.19 -1.56
C LEU A 7 1.93 -19.23 -0.64
N SER A 8 2.06 -19.02 0.67
CA SER A 8 1.28 -19.75 1.67
C SER A 8 -0.23 -19.46 1.53
N SER A 9 -1.07 -20.38 2.01
CA SER A 9 -2.54 -20.21 1.97
C SER A 9 -3.00 -18.91 2.63
N ARG A 10 -2.33 -18.50 3.72
CA ARG A 10 -2.62 -17.24 4.42
C ARG A 10 -2.32 -16.01 3.56
N LYS A 11 -1.14 -15.97 2.92
CA LYS A 11 -0.77 -14.89 1.98
C LYS A 11 -1.72 -14.82 0.78
N LYS A 12 -2.15 -15.98 0.25
CA LYS A 12 -3.15 -16.06 -0.83
C LYS A 12 -4.51 -15.48 -0.39
N ALA A 13 -4.96 -15.78 0.82
CA ALA A 13 -6.21 -15.23 1.35
C ALA A 13 -6.17 -13.70 1.49
N ILE A 14 -5.08 -13.15 2.03
CA ILE A 14 -4.89 -11.69 2.15
C ILE A 14 -4.82 -11.03 0.77
N ARG A 15 -4.10 -11.64 -0.19
CA ARG A 15 -4.06 -11.17 -1.58
C ARG A 15 -5.47 -11.07 -2.16
N ASN A 16 -6.25 -12.15 -2.12
CA ASN A 16 -7.60 -12.17 -2.69
C ASN A 16 -8.51 -11.09 -2.09
N MET A 17 -8.38 -10.85 -0.78
CA MET A 17 -9.13 -9.79 -0.10
C MET A 17 -8.70 -8.38 -0.58
N ILE A 18 -7.40 -8.13 -0.75
CA ILE A 18 -6.91 -6.85 -1.31
C ILE A 18 -7.44 -6.66 -2.73
N GLU A 19 -7.32 -7.68 -3.58
CA GLU A 19 -7.80 -7.60 -4.97
C GLU A 19 -9.32 -7.35 -5.04
N ALA A 20 -10.10 -8.00 -4.18
CA ALA A 20 -11.54 -7.80 -4.10
C ALA A 20 -11.94 -6.39 -3.61
N ALA A 21 -11.20 -5.85 -2.63
CA ALA A 21 -11.50 -4.55 -2.03
C ALA A 21 -11.12 -3.36 -2.94
N PHE A 22 -10.02 -3.47 -3.68
CA PHE A 22 -9.50 -2.39 -4.51
C PHE A 22 -9.89 -2.52 -5.99
N GLY A 23 -10.28 -3.71 -6.45
CA GLY A 23 -10.68 -3.93 -7.83
C GLY A 23 -9.57 -3.69 -8.85
N ARG A 24 -9.90 -3.86 -10.14
CA ARG A 24 -8.96 -3.65 -11.25
C ARG A 24 -9.50 -2.61 -12.21
N GLU A 25 -9.40 -1.35 -11.80
CA GLU A 25 -9.80 -0.19 -12.59
C GLU A 25 -8.63 0.41 -13.38
N ASP A 26 -8.95 1.18 -14.42
CA ASP A 26 -7.95 1.90 -15.20
C ASP A 26 -7.15 2.87 -14.31
N ALA A 27 -5.86 2.97 -14.60
CA ALA A 27 -4.99 3.86 -13.84
C ALA A 27 -5.43 5.32 -14.01
N PRO A 28 -5.48 6.11 -12.92
CA PRO A 28 -5.76 7.53 -13.02
C PRO A 28 -4.69 8.22 -13.86
N ASN A 29 -5.07 9.34 -14.46
CA ASN A 29 -4.17 10.23 -15.16
C ASN A 29 -3.05 10.74 -14.23
N ALA A 30 -1.86 10.91 -14.80
CA ALA A 30 -0.64 11.24 -14.07
C ALA A 30 -0.78 12.45 -13.12
N SER A 31 -1.42 13.52 -13.61
CA SER A 31 -1.66 14.75 -12.84
C SER A 31 -2.58 14.56 -11.64
N SER A 32 -3.38 13.50 -11.62
CA SER A 32 -4.27 13.19 -10.50
C SER A 32 -3.63 12.23 -9.51
N ILE A 33 -2.49 11.60 -9.85
CA ILE A 33 -1.68 10.78 -8.93
C ILE A 33 -0.79 11.67 -8.07
N VAL A 34 -0.15 12.66 -8.68
CA VAL A 34 0.74 13.62 -8.01
C VAL A 34 0.44 15.03 -8.50
N ASP A 35 0.10 15.92 -7.57
CA ASP A 35 -0.12 17.34 -7.81
C ASP A 35 1.05 18.16 -7.25
N SER A 36 2.19 18.09 -7.92
CA SER A 36 3.40 18.80 -7.54
C SER A 36 4.28 19.10 -8.74
N VAL A 37 5.09 20.16 -8.60
CA VAL A 37 6.12 20.59 -9.56
C VAL A 37 7.54 20.29 -9.08
N CYS A 38 7.68 19.74 -7.88
CA CYS A 38 9.00 19.41 -7.31
C CYS A 38 9.59 18.18 -8.00
N PRO A 39 10.92 18.12 -8.22
CA PRO A 39 11.55 17.03 -9.00
C PRO A 39 11.26 15.61 -8.51
N GLU A 40 11.24 15.37 -7.20
CA GLU A 40 11.01 14.04 -6.63
C GLU A 40 9.57 13.54 -6.84
N PRO A 41 8.51 14.33 -6.50
CA PRO A 41 7.14 14.01 -6.89
C PRO A 41 6.94 13.80 -8.41
N LEU A 42 7.67 14.53 -9.25
CA LEU A 42 7.60 14.34 -10.70
C LEU A 42 8.10 12.95 -11.15
N GLN A 43 9.16 12.42 -10.53
CA GLN A 43 9.65 11.07 -10.82
C GLN A 43 8.63 10.00 -10.41
N ILE A 44 7.97 10.18 -9.27
CA ILE A 44 6.85 9.31 -8.84
C ILE A 44 5.74 9.37 -9.89
N ARG A 45 5.36 10.57 -10.31
CA ARG A 45 4.32 10.73 -11.33
C ARG A 45 4.65 9.99 -12.62
N GLU A 46 5.89 10.11 -13.10
CA GLU A 46 6.35 9.46 -14.34
C GLU A 46 6.39 7.94 -14.20
N TYR A 47 6.90 7.42 -13.07
CA TYR A 47 6.98 6.00 -12.83
C TYR A 47 5.60 5.34 -12.78
N PHE A 48 4.65 5.95 -12.06
CA PHE A 48 3.32 5.39 -11.86
C PHE A 48 2.36 5.68 -13.03
N SER A 49 2.59 6.70 -13.86
CA SER A 49 1.67 7.09 -14.93
C SER A 49 1.32 5.94 -15.87
N GLY A 50 0.02 5.61 -15.94
CA GLY A 50 -0.51 4.57 -16.83
C GLY A 50 -0.19 3.13 -16.39
N ARG A 51 0.46 2.93 -15.24
CA ARG A 51 0.74 1.59 -14.71
C ARG A 51 -0.40 1.15 -13.81
N SER A 52 -0.95 -0.03 -14.05
CA SER A 52 -1.91 -0.62 -13.14
C SER A 52 -1.24 -1.10 -11.84
N TRP A 53 -1.90 -0.92 -10.69
CA TRP A 53 -1.30 -1.29 -9.41
C TRP A 53 -0.96 -2.79 -9.32
N TRP A 54 -1.73 -3.67 -9.99
CA TRP A 54 -1.54 -5.12 -9.95
C TRP A 54 -0.31 -5.61 -10.74
N VAL A 55 0.29 -4.76 -11.60
CA VAL A 55 1.55 -5.09 -12.28
C VAL A 55 2.78 -4.61 -11.52
N LEU A 56 2.62 -3.72 -10.54
CA LEU A 56 3.72 -3.22 -9.71
C LEU A 56 4.21 -4.34 -8.79
N THR A 57 5.53 -4.50 -8.71
CA THR A 57 6.19 -5.54 -7.92
C THR A 57 7.44 -4.98 -7.25
N LEU A 58 7.90 -5.64 -6.18
CA LEU A 58 9.14 -5.27 -5.50
C LEU A 58 10.33 -5.24 -6.47
N LYS A 59 10.46 -6.27 -7.32
CA LYS A 59 11.48 -6.32 -8.37
C LYS A 59 11.39 -5.12 -9.32
N GLY A 60 10.17 -4.76 -9.74
CA GLY A 60 9.96 -3.59 -10.59
C GLY A 60 10.44 -2.29 -9.93
N PHE A 61 10.18 -2.11 -8.62
CA PHE A 61 10.74 -0.96 -7.90
C PHE A 61 12.27 -0.99 -7.86
N HIS A 62 12.89 -2.14 -7.59
CA HIS A 62 14.36 -2.23 -7.56
C HIS A 62 15.03 -2.01 -8.92
N ASP A 63 14.41 -2.51 -9.99
CA ASP A 63 15.01 -2.46 -11.33
C ASP A 63 14.72 -1.14 -12.06
N ASP A 64 13.50 -0.60 -11.89
CA ASP A 64 12.99 0.47 -12.76
C ASP A 64 12.79 1.82 -12.03
N TYR A 65 12.78 1.85 -10.69
CA TYR A 65 12.55 3.08 -9.93
C TYR A 65 13.84 3.57 -9.25
N VAL A 66 14.24 4.80 -9.58
CA VAL A 66 15.53 5.38 -9.13
C VAL A 66 15.43 6.02 -7.74
N GLY A 67 14.22 6.42 -7.31
CA GLY A 67 14.00 7.13 -6.05
C GLY A 67 13.77 6.19 -4.85
N ASP A 68 13.44 6.79 -3.70
CA ASP A 68 13.01 6.04 -2.52
C ASP A 68 11.60 5.47 -2.72
N SER A 69 11.51 4.18 -3.06
CA SER A 69 10.25 3.48 -3.35
C SER A 69 9.31 3.47 -2.15
N SER A 70 9.88 3.53 -0.95
CA SER A 70 9.16 3.50 0.30
C SER A 70 8.40 4.82 0.52
N ALA A 71 8.94 5.95 0.06
CA ALA A 71 8.35 7.26 0.23
C ALA A 71 7.24 7.62 -0.78
N CYS A 72 7.02 6.86 -1.86
CA CYS A 72 6.20 7.36 -2.97
C CYS A 72 4.77 7.74 -2.59
N LEU A 73 4.09 6.94 -1.75
CA LEU A 73 2.72 7.22 -1.32
C LEU A 73 2.59 8.57 -0.59
N THR A 74 3.65 9.04 0.09
CA THR A 74 3.66 10.32 0.82
C THR A 74 3.49 11.52 -0.11
N PHE A 75 3.93 11.40 -1.36
CA PHE A 75 3.86 12.47 -2.36
C PHE A 75 2.64 12.38 -3.27
N MET A 76 1.84 11.33 -3.13
CA MET A 76 0.63 11.15 -3.92
C MET A 76 -0.54 11.95 -3.37
N THR A 77 -1.45 12.33 -4.25
CA THR A 77 -2.77 12.84 -3.86
C THR A 77 -3.59 11.73 -3.17
N PRO A 78 -4.71 12.06 -2.51
CA PRO A 78 -5.63 11.04 -2.00
C PRO A 78 -6.08 10.02 -3.05
N LEU A 79 -6.28 10.45 -4.31
CA LEU A 79 -6.66 9.55 -5.39
C LEU A 79 -5.51 8.62 -5.79
N GLY A 80 -4.28 9.14 -5.83
CA GLY A 80 -3.09 8.33 -6.09
C GLY A 80 -2.89 7.27 -5.01
N ILE A 81 -3.07 7.64 -3.75
CA ILE A 81 -2.97 6.71 -2.61
C ILE A 81 -4.06 5.65 -2.71
N ASP A 82 -5.32 6.04 -2.90
CA ASP A 82 -6.43 5.08 -3.02
C ASP A 82 -6.15 4.04 -4.12
N TYR A 83 -5.63 4.47 -5.27
CA TYR A 83 -5.34 3.57 -6.38
C TYR A 83 -4.09 2.69 -6.17
N TYR A 84 -2.98 3.22 -5.64
CA TYR A 84 -1.71 2.49 -5.58
C TYR A 84 -1.39 1.82 -4.24
N LEU A 85 -2.07 2.18 -3.15
CA LEU A 85 -1.94 1.49 -1.86
C LEU A 85 -2.04 -0.04 -1.95
N PRO A 86 -2.93 -0.68 -2.74
CA PRO A 86 -2.98 -2.15 -2.82
C PRO A 86 -1.66 -2.77 -3.30
N ALA A 87 -0.88 -2.10 -4.14
CA ALA A 87 0.42 -2.61 -4.54
C ALA A 87 1.39 -2.73 -3.35
N TYR A 88 1.38 -1.75 -2.44
CA TYR A 88 2.19 -1.71 -1.23
C TYR A 88 1.73 -2.75 -0.21
N LEU A 89 0.41 -2.87 0.01
CA LEU A 89 -0.17 -3.90 0.86
C LEU A 89 0.24 -5.31 0.41
N LEU A 90 0.18 -5.57 -0.90
CA LEU A 90 0.61 -6.85 -1.46
C LEU A 90 2.12 -7.06 -1.32
N MET A 91 2.95 -6.05 -1.56
CA MET A 91 4.41 -6.20 -1.37
C MET A 91 4.74 -6.53 0.09
N ALA A 92 4.13 -5.85 1.06
CA ALA A 92 4.34 -6.14 2.47
C ALA A 92 3.84 -7.54 2.85
N THR A 93 2.72 -7.99 2.30
CA THR A 93 2.21 -9.35 2.56
C THR A 93 3.09 -10.44 1.92
N GLU A 94 3.56 -10.21 0.71
CA GLU A 94 4.18 -11.26 -0.12
C GLU A 94 5.69 -11.36 0.08
N ARG A 95 6.34 -10.23 0.35
CA ARG A 95 7.79 -10.02 0.29
C ARG A 95 8.27 -9.12 1.44
N TYR A 96 7.71 -9.30 2.64
CA TYR A 96 7.98 -8.46 3.81
C TYR A 96 9.47 -8.26 4.09
N GLU A 97 10.24 -9.33 4.24
CA GLU A 97 11.69 -9.25 4.53
C GLU A 97 12.50 -8.74 3.33
N GLU A 98 12.18 -9.24 2.13
CA GLU A 98 12.89 -8.86 0.89
C GLU A 98 12.69 -7.38 0.54
N GLY A 99 11.57 -6.79 0.94
CA GLY A 99 11.24 -5.40 0.68
C GLY A 99 11.90 -4.39 1.62
N ASP A 100 12.53 -4.85 2.72
CA ASP A 100 13.24 -4.02 3.68
C ASP A 100 12.40 -2.77 4.06
N VAL A 101 12.95 -1.57 3.95
CA VAL A 101 12.29 -0.31 4.29
C VAL A 101 10.95 -0.15 3.56
N LEU A 102 10.79 -0.59 2.31
CA LEU A 102 9.53 -0.43 1.55
C LEU A 102 8.34 -1.08 2.25
N THR A 103 8.55 -2.29 2.76
CA THR A 103 7.53 -3.15 3.34
C THR A 103 7.45 -3.00 4.85
N GLN A 104 8.58 -2.94 5.54
CA GLN A 104 8.65 -2.88 7.01
C GLN A 104 8.21 -1.52 7.58
N SER A 105 8.33 -0.43 6.81
CA SER A 105 7.83 0.88 7.27
C SER A 105 6.40 1.19 6.84
N LEU A 106 5.72 0.25 6.16
CA LEU A 106 4.35 0.46 5.68
C LEU A 106 3.39 0.74 6.84
N ALA A 107 3.46 -0.03 7.92
CA ALA A 107 2.58 0.14 9.07
C ALA A 107 2.73 1.52 9.72
N TYR A 108 3.98 1.93 9.95
CA TYR A 108 4.29 3.28 10.42
C TYR A 108 3.75 4.38 9.50
N ARG A 109 3.87 4.22 8.18
CA ARG A 109 3.33 5.20 7.22
C ARG A 109 1.82 5.28 7.25
N LEU A 110 1.12 4.15 7.37
CA LEU A 110 -0.33 4.14 7.50
C LEU A 110 -0.78 4.89 8.78
N SER A 111 -0.05 4.74 9.88
CA SER A 111 -0.26 5.53 11.10
C SER A 111 0.02 7.02 10.90
N LEU A 112 1.07 7.37 10.16
CA LEU A 112 1.33 8.77 9.81
C LEU A 112 0.20 9.35 8.95
N TYR A 113 -0.27 8.59 7.96
CA TYR A 113 -1.31 9.02 7.04
C TYR A 113 -2.64 9.23 7.74
N ILE A 114 -3.00 8.36 8.69
CA ILE A 114 -4.21 8.54 9.48
C ILE A 114 -4.09 9.69 10.49
N SER A 115 -2.91 9.94 11.06
CA SER A 115 -2.69 11.13 11.91
C SER A 115 -2.85 12.45 11.13
N LYS A 116 -2.64 12.40 9.81
CA LYS A 116 -2.77 13.52 8.86
C LYS A 116 -3.92 13.28 7.88
N ASP A 117 -5.02 12.69 8.36
CA ASP A 117 -6.11 12.23 7.49
C ASP A 117 -6.77 13.35 6.66
N ALA A 118 -6.74 14.60 7.13
CA ALA A 118 -7.18 15.75 6.33
C ALA A 118 -6.46 15.87 4.98
N THR A 119 -5.19 15.43 4.93
CA THR A 119 -4.36 15.40 3.72
C THR A 119 -4.55 14.11 2.93
N TYR A 120 -4.51 12.95 3.61
CA TYR A 120 -4.42 11.65 2.94
C TYR A 120 -5.75 10.92 2.73
N ARG A 121 -6.77 11.26 3.53
CA ARG A 121 -8.16 10.78 3.43
C ARG A 121 -8.33 9.25 3.50
N LEU A 122 -7.48 8.56 4.27
CA LEU A 122 -7.61 7.12 4.49
C LEU A 122 -8.89 6.76 5.24
N SER A 123 -9.41 7.66 6.09
CA SER A 123 -10.70 7.46 6.77
C SER A 123 -11.91 7.49 5.82
N LEU A 124 -11.74 8.05 4.62
CA LEU A 124 -12.78 8.14 3.59
C LEU A 124 -12.79 6.98 2.59
N LEU A 125 -11.82 6.06 2.70
CA LEU A 125 -11.84 4.82 1.94
C LEU A 125 -13.11 4.02 2.26
N SER A 126 -13.60 3.26 1.29
CA SER A 126 -14.72 2.33 1.51
C SER A 126 -14.40 1.35 2.64
N VAL A 127 -15.42 0.88 3.34
CA VAL A 127 -15.28 -0.07 4.45
C VAL A 127 -14.50 -1.32 4.04
N GLU A 128 -14.69 -1.81 2.82
CA GLU A 128 -14.00 -2.97 2.25
C GLU A 128 -12.48 -2.74 2.16
N LYS A 129 -12.06 -1.58 1.67
CA LYS A 129 -10.65 -1.15 1.62
C LYS A 129 -10.07 -0.99 3.03
N GLN A 130 -10.84 -0.43 3.96
CA GLN A 130 -10.41 -0.27 5.36
C GLN A 130 -10.23 -1.63 6.06
N LYS A 131 -11.15 -2.57 5.83
CA LYS A 131 -11.01 -3.96 6.28
C LYS A 131 -9.77 -4.63 5.70
N ALA A 132 -9.52 -4.46 4.39
CA ALA A 132 -8.33 -5.01 3.76
C ALA A 132 -7.03 -4.47 4.38
N ILE A 133 -6.95 -3.16 4.64
CA ILE A 133 -5.80 -2.54 5.31
C ILE A 133 -5.63 -3.11 6.72
N ALA A 134 -6.70 -3.15 7.51
CA ALA A 134 -6.67 -3.67 8.87
C ALA A 134 -6.20 -5.13 8.91
N SER A 135 -6.76 -5.98 8.04
CA SER A 135 -6.37 -7.39 7.95
C SER A 135 -4.92 -7.60 7.49
N VAL A 136 -4.36 -6.70 6.67
CA VAL A 136 -2.92 -6.70 6.36
C VAL A 136 -2.11 -6.36 7.59
N LEU A 137 -2.47 -5.32 8.34
CA LEU A 137 -1.76 -4.97 9.58
C LEU A 137 -1.81 -6.11 10.61
N GLN A 138 -2.96 -6.78 10.76
CA GLN A 138 -3.08 -7.95 11.63
C GLN A 138 -2.18 -9.10 11.16
N PHE A 139 -2.13 -9.33 9.85
CA PHE A 139 -1.22 -10.32 9.28
C PHE A 139 0.25 -9.97 9.57
N LEU A 140 0.65 -8.70 9.41
CA LEU A 140 2.02 -8.28 9.68
C LEU A 140 2.42 -8.46 11.14
N TRP A 141 1.51 -8.15 12.07
CA TRP A 141 1.72 -8.42 13.48
C TRP A 141 1.84 -9.92 13.76
N ASP A 142 0.89 -10.74 13.29
CA ASP A 142 0.86 -12.16 13.61
C ASP A 142 2.03 -12.96 13.03
N GLU A 143 2.55 -12.57 11.87
CA GLU A 143 3.59 -13.34 11.16
C GLU A 143 5.00 -12.77 11.34
N TYR A 144 5.12 -11.46 11.54
CA TYR A 144 6.41 -10.76 11.57
C TYR A 144 6.65 -10.00 12.87
N GLU A 145 5.71 -10.03 13.82
CA GLU A 145 5.79 -9.28 15.08
C GLU A 145 6.04 -7.77 14.85
N ASP A 146 5.51 -7.22 13.75
CA ASP A 146 5.63 -5.80 13.40
C ASP A 146 4.91 -4.92 14.44
N GLU A 147 5.69 -4.34 15.36
CA GLU A 147 5.19 -3.47 16.43
C GLU A 147 4.44 -2.24 15.87
N GLY A 148 4.87 -1.72 14.72
CA GLY A 148 4.19 -0.62 14.04
C GLY A 148 2.81 -1.02 13.54
N ALA A 149 2.64 -2.29 13.13
CA ALA A 149 1.34 -2.83 12.74
C ALA A 149 0.42 -2.99 13.96
N ALA A 150 0.94 -3.50 15.08
CA ALA A 150 0.19 -3.59 16.33
C ALA A 150 -0.28 -2.20 16.82
N GLU A 151 0.60 -1.21 16.80
CA GLU A 151 0.27 0.17 17.17
C GLU A 151 -0.79 0.77 16.23
N ALA A 152 -0.64 0.59 14.91
CA ALA A 152 -1.60 1.08 13.92
C ALA A 152 -3.00 0.47 14.15
N ILE A 153 -3.07 -0.81 14.50
CA ILE A 153 -4.30 -1.51 14.86
C ILE A 153 -4.94 -0.87 16.09
N GLU A 154 -4.19 -0.68 17.16
CA GLU A 154 -4.68 -0.10 18.41
C GLU A 154 -5.23 1.32 18.20
N ILE A 155 -4.51 2.15 17.45
CA ILE A 155 -4.84 3.56 17.26
C ILE A 155 -6.10 3.76 16.41
N PHE A 156 -6.25 3.01 15.31
CA PHE A 156 -7.33 3.29 14.35
C PHE A 156 -7.89 2.06 13.65
N TRP A 157 -7.04 1.12 13.22
CA TRP A 157 -7.45 0.09 12.25
C TRP A 157 -8.21 -1.08 12.89
N GLY A 158 -8.06 -1.31 14.20
CA GLY A 158 -8.66 -2.44 14.90
C GLY A 158 -10.18 -2.51 14.84
N LYS A 159 -10.86 -1.36 14.72
CA LYS A 159 -12.32 -1.29 14.55
C LYS A 159 -12.84 -1.91 13.25
N PHE A 160 -11.96 -2.26 12.32
CA PHE A 160 -12.30 -2.91 11.06
C PHE A 160 -11.90 -4.39 11.02
N LEU A 161 -11.28 -4.93 12.06
CA LEU A 161 -10.87 -6.33 12.10
C LEU A 161 -12.04 -7.29 12.32
N GLU A 162 -13.18 -6.82 12.83
CA GLU A 162 -14.35 -7.65 13.08
C GLU A 162 -15.68 -6.90 12.91
N ASN A 163 -16.63 -7.56 12.24
CA ASN A 163 -18.09 -7.46 12.39
C ASN A 163 -18.66 -8.81 11.94
#